data_AF-A0A0B7NI68-F1
#
_entry.id   AF-A0A0B7NI68-F1
#
_cell.length_a   1.000
_cell.length_b   1.000
_cell.length_c   1.000
_cell.angle_alpha   90.00
_cell.angle_beta   90.00
_cell.angle_gamma   90.00
#
_symmetry.space_group_name_H-M   'P 1'
#
loop_
_entity.id
_entity.type
_entity.pdbx_description
1 polymer ?
#
loop_
_entity_poly.entity_id
_entity_poly.type
_entity_poly.pdbx_seq_one_letter_code
_entity_poly.pdbx_strand_id
1 'polypeptide(L)'
;MPTVLLSNSKIFDNEKSPFIRQNDHLEHQLKPEESIEAAYQMAATTEYSHDPQGTCYNCDNTANYYLIALRLSKKKQPIQTNAALLAVVQQAVALIQCHVDMSRATHLPWLPVLMSELRELGKLIKDDSLQTDRYIPLSLPLNVSTHSQHQQQLLMREDYDRAIRISIYYCRAHICEDMDLDKTITYYRKCLSVHPTLLDSQKQNLQHSAKIALEQLIADQHNTSRPKLPSRTSSVSSGASSSCSMACSNCGVEKRGMPVCSKCKSQYYCGIRCLKAHKPVHDLECRQY
;
A
#
# COMPACT_ATOMS: atom_id res chain seq x y z
N MET A 1 -19.27 30.43 -31.18
CA MET A 1 -18.96 30.57 -29.74
C MET A 1 -18.13 29.36 -29.34
N PRO A 2 -16.81 29.47 -29.17
CA PRO A 2 -15.98 28.33 -28.79
C PRO A 2 -16.02 28.12 -27.28
N THR A 3 -16.41 26.91 -26.86
CA THR A 3 -16.47 26.49 -25.47
C THR A 3 -15.07 26.11 -25.00
N VAL A 4 -14.51 26.92 -24.10
CA VAL A 4 -13.24 26.66 -23.42
C VAL A 4 -13.47 25.57 -22.37
N LEU A 5 -12.93 24.37 -22.60
CA LEU A 5 -12.88 23.30 -21.60
C LEU A 5 -11.65 23.53 -20.71
N LEU A 6 -11.87 24.02 -19.49
CA LEU A 6 -10.87 24.10 -18.44
C LEU A 6 -10.64 22.70 -17.85
N SER A 7 -9.58 22.02 -18.27
CA SER A 7 -9.06 20.84 -17.57
C SER A 7 -8.14 21.28 -16.44
N ASN A 8 -8.68 21.42 -15.23
CA ASN A 8 -7.85 21.60 -14.03
C ASN A 8 -7.40 20.23 -13.50
N SER A 9 -6.45 19.61 -14.20
CA SER A 9 -5.57 18.62 -13.58
C SER A 9 -4.52 19.40 -12.79
N LYS A 10 -4.72 19.55 -11.48
CA LYS A 10 -3.64 19.99 -10.58
C LYS A 10 -2.55 18.92 -10.60
N ILE A 11 -1.58 19.12 -11.47
CA ILE A 11 -0.27 18.48 -11.38
C ILE A 11 0.30 18.99 -10.06
N PHE A 12 0.54 18.08 -9.11
CA PHE A 12 1.39 18.38 -7.97
C PHE A 12 2.78 18.61 -8.55
N ASP A 13 3.07 19.86 -8.88
CA ASP A 13 4.41 20.31 -9.18
C ASP A 13 5.30 19.97 -7.99
N ASN A 14 6.54 19.66 -8.33
CA ASN A 14 7.63 19.24 -7.48
C ASN A 14 8.01 20.39 -6.51
N GLU A 15 7.12 20.76 -5.60
CA GLU A 15 7.39 21.68 -4.50
C GLU A 15 8.53 21.09 -3.69
N LYS A 16 9.58 21.89 -3.48
CA LYS A 16 10.71 21.58 -2.62
C LYS A 16 10.19 20.87 -1.37
N SER A 17 10.70 19.67 -1.10
CA SER A 17 10.26 18.85 0.03
C SER A 17 10.14 19.72 1.28
N PRO A 18 8.99 19.70 1.97
CA PRO A 18 8.77 20.54 3.15
C PRO A 18 9.94 20.33 4.11
N PHE A 19 10.69 21.40 4.33
CA PHE A 19 11.89 21.39 5.15
C PHE A 19 11.41 21.26 6.61
N ILE A 20 11.25 20.02 7.08
CA ILE A 20 11.22 19.76 8.52
C ILE A 20 12.54 20.33 9.03
N ARG A 21 12.48 21.22 10.03
CA ARG A 21 13.69 21.70 10.73
C ARG A 21 14.56 20.49 10.99
N GLN A 22 15.72 20.41 10.34
CA GLN A 22 16.72 19.40 10.66
C GLN A 22 16.95 19.53 12.15
N ASN A 23 16.52 18.51 12.88
CA ASN A 23 16.62 18.52 14.32
C ASN A 23 18.05 18.06 14.62
N ASP A 24 19.02 18.93 14.31
CA ASP A 24 20.45 18.67 14.48
C ASP A 24 20.71 18.17 15.91
N HIS A 25 19.94 18.66 16.87
CA HIS A 25 19.92 18.18 18.25
C HIS A 25 19.63 16.68 18.39
N LEU A 26 18.61 16.14 17.70
CA LEU A 26 18.28 14.71 17.74
C LEU A 26 19.35 13.87 17.05
N GLU A 27 19.89 14.34 15.91
CA GLU A 27 21.00 13.65 15.25
C GLU A 27 22.25 13.63 16.13
N HIS A 28 22.54 14.71 16.84
CA HIS A 28 23.64 14.77 17.81
C HIS A 28 23.45 13.83 19.01
N GLN A 29 22.22 13.62 19.48
CA GLN A 29 21.92 12.66 20.54
C GLN A 29 22.13 11.20 20.10
N LEU A 30 21.96 10.90 18.81
CA LEU A 30 22.10 9.55 18.24
C LEU A 30 23.50 9.23 17.71
N LYS A 31 24.40 10.21 17.60
CA LYS A 31 25.80 10.02 17.17
C LYS A 31 26.59 8.93 17.93
N PRO A 32 26.38 8.66 19.23
CA PRO A 32 27.11 7.61 19.93
C PRO A 32 26.67 6.19 19.54
N GLU A 33 25.43 6.03 19.07
CA GLU A 33 24.80 4.74 18.80
C GLU A 33 24.06 4.80 17.45
N GLU A 34 24.81 4.83 16.34
CA GLU A 34 24.28 4.79 14.96
C GLU A 34 23.62 3.43 14.61
N SER A 35 22.69 2.97 15.45
CA SER A 35 21.94 1.73 15.29
C SER A 35 20.45 2.01 15.11
N ILE A 36 19.78 1.11 14.39
CA ILE A 36 18.33 1.20 14.19
C ILE A 36 17.61 0.97 15.53
N GLU A 37 18.17 0.09 16.34
CA GLU A 37 17.72 -0.31 17.66
C GLU A 37 17.73 0.86 18.65
N ALA A 38 18.81 1.66 18.66
CA ALA A 38 18.90 2.84 19.51
C ALA A 38 17.83 3.89 19.15
N ALA A 39 17.69 4.19 17.85
CA ALA A 39 16.65 5.12 17.39
C ALA A 39 15.24 4.61 17.71
N TYR A 40 14.99 3.31 17.56
CA TYR A 40 13.73 2.68 17.96
C TYR A 40 13.48 2.79 19.47
N GLN A 41 14.50 2.54 20.29
CA GLN A 41 14.39 2.64 21.74
C GLN A 41 14.08 4.07 22.19
N MET A 42 14.73 5.07 21.59
CA MET A 42 14.44 6.48 21.86
C MET A 42 13.00 6.86 21.49
N ALA A 43 12.49 6.33 20.37
CA ALA A 43 11.09 6.50 20.01
C ALA A 43 10.15 5.85 21.04
N ALA A 44 10.48 4.65 21.51
CA ALA A 44 9.67 3.87 22.45
C ALA A 44 9.63 4.48 23.86
N THR A 45 10.67 5.19 24.28
CA THR A 45 10.71 5.90 25.57
C THR A 45 10.13 7.31 25.50
N THR A 46 9.85 7.83 24.30
CA THR A 46 9.23 9.14 24.11
C THR A 46 7.72 9.02 24.26
N GLU A 47 7.19 9.48 25.39
CA GLU A 47 5.74 9.58 25.60
C GLU A 47 5.16 10.65 24.68
N TYR A 48 4.18 10.25 23.87
CA TYR A 48 3.37 11.15 23.06
C TYR A 48 1.91 11.02 23.47
N SER A 49 1.16 12.10 23.33
CA SER A 49 -0.25 12.15 23.69
C SER A 49 -1.04 13.07 22.77
N HIS A 50 -2.36 12.92 22.83
CA HIS A 50 -3.32 13.76 22.13
C HIS A 50 -4.26 14.38 23.15
N ASP A 51 -4.49 15.69 23.07
CA ASP A 51 -5.59 16.30 23.82
C ASP A 51 -6.94 16.03 23.13
N PRO A 52 -8.08 16.29 23.81
CA PRO A 52 -9.40 16.12 23.21
C PRO A 52 -9.67 17.02 21.99
N GLN A 53 -8.84 18.03 21.77
CA GLN A 53 -8.93 18.93 20.61
C GLN A 53 -8.12 18.42 19.42
N GLY A 54 -7.40 17.30 19.58
CA GLY A 54 -6.54 16.73 18.55
C GLY A 54 -5.19 17.43 18.43
N THR A 55 -4.73 18.14 19.46
CA THR A 55 -3.35 18.65 19.49
C THR A 55 -2.39 17.51 19.79
N CYS A 56 -1.35 17.36 18.97
CA CYS A 56 -0.29 16.39 19.17
C CYS A 56 0.78 16.92 20.12
N TYR A 57 1.17 16.11 21.10
CA TYR A 57 2.34 16.35 21.93
C TYR A 57 3.39 15.27 21.61
N ASN A 58 4.61 15.69 21.27
CA ASN A 58 5.78 14.84 20.97
C ASN A 58 5.66 13.86 19.78
N CYS A 59 4.54 13.82 19.06
CA CYS A 59 4.38 12.92 17.91
C CYS A 59 5.39 13.22 16.78
N ASP A 60 5.79 14.48 16.64
CA ASP A 60 6.85 14.93 15.73
C ASP A 60 8.24 14.42 16.15
N ASN A 61 8.55 14.45 17.44
CA ASN A 61 9.78 13.88 17.98
C ASN A 61 9.84 12.36 17.77
N THR A 62 8.76 11.65 18.07
CA THR A 62 8.64 10.21 17.80
C THR A 62 8.78 9.90 16.31
N ALA A 63 8.13 10.68 15.43
CA ALA A 63 8.28 10.55 13.99
C ALA A 63 9.73 10.78 13.54
N ASN A 64 10.43 11.76 14.12
CA ASN A 64 11.84 12.03 13.81
C ASN A 64 12.76 10.85 14.16
N TYR A 65 12.53 10.17 15.29
CA TYR A 65 13.29 8.96 15.61
C TYR A 65 13.07 7.84 14.59
N TYR A 66 11.83 7.62 14.16
CA TYR A 66 11.55 6.66 13.08
C TYR A 66 12.19 7.07 11.75
N LEU A 67 12.17 8.37 11.41
CA LEU A 67 12.85 8.89 10.21
C LEU A 67 14.35 8.58 10.24
N ILE A 68 15.01 8.77 11.40
CA ILE A 68 16.44 8.48 11.55
C ILE A 68 16.69 6.97 11.40
N ALA A 69 15.90 6.12 12.06
CA ALA A 69 15.99 4.67 11.92
C ALA A 69 15.84 4.20 10.45
N LEU A 70 14.85 4.74 9.72
CA LEU A 70 14.62 4.45 8.30
C LEU A 70 15.77 4.93 7.41
N ARG A 71 16.40 6.06 7.74
CA ARG A 71 17.56 6.57 6.99
C ARG A 71 18.82 5.73 7.26
N LEU A 72 19.04 5.33 8.51
CA LEU A 72 20.15 4.45 8.89
C LEU A 72 20.04 3.09 8.19
N SER A 73 18.84 2.52 8.09
CA SER A 73 18.64 1.23 7.40
C SER A 73 18.98 1.30 5.91
N LYS A 74 18.62 2.41 5.24
CA LYS A 74 18.92 2.63 3.82
C LYS A 74 20.38 2.90 3.50
N LYS A 75 21.20 3.32 4.48
CA LYS A 75 22.65 3.50 4.29
C LYS A 75 23.38 2.17 4.11
N LYS A 76 22.82 1.06 4.61
CA LYS A 76 23.39 -0.29 4.46
C LYS A 76 22.94 -0.90 3.12
N GLN A 77 23.89 -1.29 2.27
CA GLN A 77 23.61 -2.04 1.04
C GLN A 77 24.27 -3.44 1.09
N PRO A 78 23.53 -4.53 0.87
CA PRO A 78 22.07 -4.58 0.69
C PRO A 78 21.31 -4.19 1.97
N ILE A 79 20.05 -3.75 1.82
CA ILE A 79 19.23 -3.39 3.00
C ILE A 79 19.08 -4.63 3.89
N GLN A 80 19.44 -4.47 5.16
CA GLN A 80 19.30 -5.50 6.18
C GLN A 80 17.89 -5.43 6.77
N THR A 81 16.98 -6.23 6.23
CA THR A 81 15.64 -6.40 6.76
C THR A 81 15.63 -7.42 7.88
N ASN A 82 15.23 -6.97 9.07
CA ASN A 82 15.25 -7.75 10.30
C ASN A 82 14.09 -7.32 11.22
N ALA A 83 14.00 -7.92 12.39
CA ALA A 83 12.96 -7.64 13.37
C ALA A 83 12.93 -6.16 13.81
N ALA A 84 14.09 -5.55 14.03
CA ALA A 84 14.18 -4.15 14.46
C ALA A 84 13.61 -3.18 13.40
N LEU A 85 14.00 -3.38 12.14
CA LEU A 85 13.46 -2.56 11.04
C LEU A 85 11.95 -2.78 10.86
N LEU A 86 11.47 -4.02 10.98
CA LEU A 86 10.03 -4.31 10.92
C LEU A 86 9.28 -3.60 12.06
N ALA A 87 9.81 -3.62 13.28
CA ALA A 87 9.22 -2.93 14.42
C ALA A 87 9.15 -1.41 14.21
N VAL A 88 10.22 -0.80 13.69
CA VAL A 88 10.22 0.63 13.31
C VAL A 88 9.14 0.93 12.28
N VAL A 89 9.02 0.11 11.23
CA VAL A 89 7.99 0.30 10.19
C VAL A 89 6.59 0.14 10.78
N GLN A 90 6.37 -0.85 11.65
CA GLN A 90 5.10 -1.07 12.34
C GLN A 90 4.69 0.14 13.17
N GLN A 91 5.59 0.64 14.00
CA GLN A 91 5.29 1.78 14.87
C GLN A 91 5.13 3.08 14.08
N ALA A 92 5.92 3.28 13.01
CA ALA A 92 5.74 4.41 12.11
C ALA A 92 4.37 4.37 11.41
N VAL A 93 3.94 3.20 10.92
CA VAL A 93 2.62 3.00 10.32
C VAL A 93 1.51 3.24 11.34
N ALA A 94 1.64 2.71 12.57
CA ALA A 94 0.66 2.92 13.63
C ALA A 94 0.54 4.40 13.99
N LEU A 95 1.68 5.10 14.14
CA LEU A 95 1.72 6.54 14.38
C LEU A 95 0.98 7.29 13.27
N ILE A 96 1.26 6.98 12.00
CA ILE A 96 0.57 7.62 10.88
C ILE A 96 -0.93 7.35 10.91
N GLN A 97 -1.35 6.10 11.14
CA GLN A 97 -2.76 5.70 11.21
C GLN A 97 -3.52 6.46 12.29
N CYS A 98 -2.95 6.63 13.48
CA CYS A 98 -3.54 7.44 14.55
C CYS A 98 -3.72 8.92 14.18
N HIS A 99 -3.04 9.40 13.13
CA HIS A 99 -3.05 10.80 12.72
C HIS A 99 -3.68 11.04 11.35
N VAL A 100 -4.20 10.01 10.67
CA VAL A 100 -4.80 10.18 9.33
C VAL A 100 -5.96 11.16 9.37
N ASP A 101 -6.90 10.98 10.31
CA ASP A 101 -8.06 11.85 10.42
C ASP A 101 -7.68 13.27 10.85
N MET A 102 -6.75 13.37 11.79
CA MET A 102 -6.24 14.64 12.28
C MET A 102 -5.53 15.45 11.19
N SER A 103 -4.75 14.79 10.33
CA SER A 103 -4.03 15.44 9.23
C SER A 103 -4.93 16.14 8.21
N ARG A 104 -6.24 15.86 8.24
CA ARG A 104 -7.26 16.51 7.41
C ARG A 104 -7.66 17.87 7.97
N ALA A 105 -7.62 18.02 9.30
CA ALA A 105 -7.99 19.23 10.00
C ALA A 105 -6.77 20.10 10.35
N THR A 106 -5.64 19.47 10.63
CA THR A 106 -4.41 20.14 11.05
C THR A 106 -3.24 19.74 10.16
N HIS A 107 -2.41 20.73 9.81
CA HIS A 107 -1.21 20.46 9.03
C HIS A 107 -0.15 19.81 9.92
N LEU A 108 0.21 18.56 9.61
CA LEU A 108 1.25 17.78 10.30
C LEU A 108 2.49 17.67 9.39
N PRO A 109 3.53 18.52 9.53
CA PRO A 109 4.66 18.56 8.60
C PRO A 109 5.46 17.26 8.51
N TRP A 110 5.49 16.48 9.60
CA TRP A 110 6.24 15.23 9.69
C TRP A 110 5.58 14.08 8.92
N LEU A 111 4.26 14.09 8.78
CA LEU A 111 3.49 13.00 8.17
C LEU A 111 3.85 12.75 6.69
N PRO A 112 3.84 13.76 5.79
CA PRO A 112 4.20 13.53 4.39
C PRO A 112 5.65 13.08 4.22
N VAL A 113 6.57 13.55 5.07
CA VAL A 113 7.99 13.14 5.00
C VAL A 113 8.16 11.70 5.47
N LEU A 114 7.55 11.31 6.59
CA LEU A 114 7.58 9.92 7.07
C LEU A 114 6.96 8.97 6.05
N MET A 115 5.85 9.36 5.42
CA MET A 115 5.23 8.59 4.35
C MET A 115 6.12 8.45 3.11
N SER A 116 6.84 9.52 2.74
CA SER A 116 7.80 9.48 1.64
C SER A 116 8.95 8.52 1.94
N GLU A 117 9.50 8.55 3.15
CA GLU A 117 10.60 7.69 3.56
C GLU A 117 10.20 6.21 3.61
N LEU A 118 9.00 5.91 4.13
CA LEU A 118 8.42 4.57 4.08
C LEU A 118 8.21 4.09 2.64
N ARG A 119 7.72 4.97 1.75
CA ARG A 119 7.54 4.64 0.33
C ARG A 119 8.87 4.27 -0.34
N GLU A 120 9.90 5.07 -0.13
CA GLU A 120 11.22 4.82 -0.71
C GLU A 120 11.84 3.54 -0.15
N LEU A 121 11.70 3.28 1.16
CA LEU A 121 12.11 2.00 1.75
C LEU A 121 11.40 0.81 1.09
N GLY A 122 10.07 0.89 0.94
CA GLY A 122 9.28 -0.17 0.31
C GLY A 122 9.67 -0.41 -1.15
N LYS A 123 10.08 0.63 -1.87
CA LYS A 123 10.61 0.53 -3.24
C LYS A 123 11.95 -0.20 -3.25
N LEU A 124 12.91 0.21 -2.41
CA LEU A 124 14.23 -0.41 -2.34
C LEU A 124 14.14 -1.89 -1.96
N ILE A 125 13.32 -2.24 -0.96
CA ILE A 125 13.08 -3.64 -0.57
C ILE A 125 12.46 -4.44 -1.71
N LYS A 126 11.56 -3.85 -2.48
CA LYS A 126 10.95 -4.50 -3.64
C LYS A 126 11.97 -4.74 -4.75
N ASP A 127 12.80 -3.75 -5.05
CA ASP A 127 13.80 -3.82 -6.11
C ASP A 127 14.91 -4.85 -5.77
N ASP A 128 15.24 -5.02 -4.49
CA ASP A 128 16.18 -6.04 -3.97
C ASP A 128 15.56 -7.45 -3.83
N SER A 129 14.23 -7.60 -3.98
CA SER A 129 13.53 -8.85 -3.73
C SER A 129 13.63 -9.81 -4.92
N LEU A 130 13.95 -11.07 -4.65
CA LEU A 130 13.97 -12.13 -5.68
C LEU A 130 12.57 -12.53 -6.14
N GLN A 131 11.54 -12.31 -5.31
CA GLN A 131 10.16 -12.68 -5.59
C GLN A 131 9.41 -11.53 -6.25
N THR A 132 8.86 -11.77 -7.43
CA THR A 132 7.93 -10.82 -8.05
C THR A 132 6.59 -10.85 -7.33
N ASP A 133 6.08 -9.68 -6.94
CA ASP A 133 4.71 -9.54 -6.43
C ASP A 133 3.70 -10.08 -7.47
N ARG A 134 3.05 -11.19 -7.14
CA ARG A 134 1.97 -11.80 -7.92
C ARG A 134 0.86 -12.15 -6.95
N TYR A 135 -0.39 -11.90 -7.34
CA TYR A 135 -1.52 -12.28 -6.51
C TYR A 135 -1.48 -13.78 -6.24
N ILE A 136 -1.47 -14.13 -4.96
CA ILE A 136 -1.47 -15.51 -4.48
C ILE A 136 -2.66 -15.64 -3.52
N PRO A 137 -3.60 -16.55 -3.81
CA PRO A 137 -4.77 -16.74 -2.96
C PRO A 137 -4.37 -17.02 -1.51
N LEU A 138 -4.92 -16.26 -0.57
CA LEU A 138 -4.63 -16.38 0.88
C LEU A 138 -5.05 -17.74 1.47
N SER A 139 -5.84 -18.52 0.74
CA SER A 139 -6.34 -19.84 1.17
C SER A 139 -5.38 -21.00 0.89
N LEU A 140 -4.25 -20.75 0.24
CA LEU A 140 -3.31 -21.83 -0.10
C LEU A 140 -2.49 -22.25 1.12
N PRO A 141 -2.40 -23.55 1.42
CA PRO A 141 -1.55 -24.04 2.50
C PRO A 141 -0.08 -23.73 2.18
N LEU A 142 0.60 -23.12 3.14
CA LEU A 142 2.03 -22.82 3.06
C LEU A 142 2.81 -24.14 3.18
N ASN A 143 3.50 -24.52 2.10
CA ASN A 143 4.22 -25.77 2.04
C ASN A 143 5.57 -25.61 2.75
N VAL A 144 5.65 -26.06 4.01
CA VAL A 144 6.87 -25.96 4.82
C VAL A 144 7.84 -27.05 4.37
N SER A 145 8.71 -26.74 3.42
CA SER A 145 9.77 -27.65 2.99
C SER A 145 10.96 -27.59 3.94
N THR A 146 11.60 -28.73 4.18
CA THR A 146 12.79 -28.85 5.04
C THR A 146 13.99 -28.27 4.30
N HIS A 147 14.34 -27.03 4.61
CA HIS A 147 15.43 -26.28 3.97
C HIS A 147 16.73 -26.33 4.78
N SER A 148 17.86 -26.16 4.09
CA SER A 148 19.17 -26.01 4.74
C SER A 148 19.27 -24.71 5.55
N GLN A 149 20.18 -24.63 6.54
CA GLN A 149 20.34 -23.46 7.41
C GLN A 149 20.53 -22.14 6.64
N HIS A 150 21.30 -22.14 5.55
CA HIS A 150 21.50 -20.95 4.71
C HIS A 150 20.21 -20.54 3.99
N GLN A 151 19.42 -21.51 3.51
CA GLN A 151 18.12 -21.22 2.90
C GLN A 151 17.15 -20.65 3.93
N GLN A 152 17.20 -21.13 5.18
CA GLN A 152 16.35 -20.64 6.26
C GLN A 152 16.61 -19.15 6.58
N GLN A 153 17.87 -18.70 6.59
CA GLN A 153 18.19 -17.28 6.79
C GLN A 153 17.67 -16.39 5.65
N LEU A 154 17.80 -16.84 4.40
CA LEU A 154 17.25 -16.13 3.25
C LEU A 154 15.73 -16.05 3.29
N LEU A 155 15.07 -17.16 3.65
CA LEU A 155 13.61 -17.21 3.82
C LEU A 155 13.13 -16.25 4.90
N MET A 156 13.80 -16.21 6.06
CA MET A 156 13.47 -15.27 7.13
C MET A 156 13.61 -13.81 6.67
N ARG A 157 14.67 -13.49 5.93
CA ARG A 157 14.85 -12.15 5.33
C ARG A 157 13.70 -11.80 4.39
N GLU A 158 13.34 -12.72 3.48
CA GLU A 158 12.20 -12.53 2.57
C GLU A 158 10.88 -12.36 3.33
N ASP A 159 10.69 -13.04 4.46
CA ASP A 159 9.51 -12.84 5.31
C ASP A 159 9.45 -11.42 5.89
N TYR A 160 10.58 -10.86 6.32
CA TYR A 160 10.65 -9.46 6.78
C TYR A 160 10.38 -8.49 5.64
N ASP A 161 10.96 -8.72 4.46
CA ASP A 161 10.71 -7.91 3.26
C ASP A 161 9.21 -7.85 2.96
N ARG A 162 8.55 -9.01 2.94
CA ARG A 162 7.12 -9.15 2.69
C ARG A 162 6.29 -8.42 3.75
N ALA A 163 6.60 -8.63 5.04
CA ALA A 163 5.91 -7.99 6.15
C ALA A 163 6.00 -6.45 6.10
N ILE A 164 7.18 -5.91 5.78
CA ILE A 164 7.41 -4.48 5.63
C ILE A 164 6.58 -3.93 4.46
N ARG A 165 6.64 -4.58 3.28
CA ARG A 165 5.88 -4.15 2.09
C ARG A 165 4.37 -4.17 2.32
N ILE A 166 3.83 -5.23 2.94
CA ILE A 166 2.41 -5.33 3.32
C ILE A 166 2.00 -4.13 4.18
N SER A 167 2.78 -3.83 5.21
CA SER A 167 2.52 -2.72 6.14
C SER A 167 2.47 -1.37 5.42
N ILE A 168 3.44 -1.12 4.53
CA ILE A 168 3.53 0.12 3.77
C ILE A 168 2.39 0.25 2.77
N TYR A 169 2.05 -0.79 2.01
CA TYR A 169 0.95 -0.74 1.06
C TYR A 169 -0.40 -0.56 1.75
N TYR A 170 -0.63 -1.25 2.86
CA TYR A 170 -1.85 -1.09 3.66
C TYR A 170 -1.99 0.35 4.19
N CYS A 171 -0.94 0.89 4.79
CA CYS A 171 -0.92 2.27 5.29
C CYS A 171 -1.24 3.28 4.18
N ARG A 172 -0.64 3.11 3.00
CA ARG A 172 -0.89 3.98 1.84
C ARG A 172 -2.33 3.90 1.33
N ALA A 173 -2.93 2.71 1.32
CA ALA A 173 -4.33 2.56 0.95
C ALA A 173 -5.22 3.36 1.92
N HIS A 174 -5.01 3.18 3.22
CA HIS A 174 -5.79 3.85 4.26
C HIS A 174 -5.69 5.38 4.22
N ILE A 175 -4.52 5.95 3.91
CA ILE A 175 -4.36 7.41 3.77
C ILE A 175 -5.11 7.94 2.55
N CYS A 176 -5.19 7.16 1.48
CA CYS A 176 -5.84 7.57 0.25
C CYS A 176 -7.36 7.35 0.27
N GLU A 177 -7.91 6.62 1.25
CA GLU A 177 -9.29 6.09 1.22
C GLU A 177 -10.34 7.16 0.91
N ASP A 178 -10.25 8.31 1.58
CA ASP A 178 -11.20 9.42 1.40
C ASP A 178 -10.78 10.47 0.36
N MET A 179 -9.54 10.38 -0.16
CA MET A 179 -8.99 11.39 -1.07
C MET A 179 -8.97 10.93 -2.53
N ASP A 180 -8.67 9.65 -2.78
CA ASP A 180 -8.40 9.12 -4.11
C ASP A 180 -8.69 7.61 -4.12
N LEU A 181 -9.94 7.28 -4.43
CA LEU A 181 -10.45 5.91 -4.43
C LEU A 181 -9.66 4.98 -5.36
N ASP A 182 -9.26 5.46 -6.54
CA ASP A 182 -8.50 4.67 -7.51
C ASP A 182 -7.11 4.31 -6.97
N LYS A 183 -6.44 5.25 -6.29
CA LYS A 183 -5.18 4.97 -5.58
C LYS A 183 -5.39 3.99 -4.43
N THR A 184 -6.45 4.15 -3.65
CA THR A 184 -6.80 3.24 -2.55
C THR A 184 -6.95 1.80 -3.04
N ILE A 185 -7.78 1.59 -4.05
CA ILE A 185 -7.98 0.30 -4.72
C ILE A 185 -6.64 -0.26 -5.23
N THR A 186 -5.82 0.60 -5.86
CA THR A 186 -4.50 0.20 -6.37
C THR A 186 -3.57 -0.28 -5.24
N TYR A 187 -3.55 0.39 -4.09
CA TYR A 187 -2.69 0.00 -2.98
C TYR A 187 -3.20 -1.24 -2.24
N TYR A 188 -4.51 -1.42 -2.06
CA TYR A 188 -5.04 -2.68 -1.53
C TYR A 188 -4.71 -3.86 -2.45
N ARG A 189 -4.85 -3.71 -3.77
CA ARG A 189 -4.40 -4.73 -4.73
C ARG A 189 -2.90 -5.04 -4.59
N LYS A 190 -2.06 -4.01 -4.41
CA LYS A 190 -0.62 -4.21 -4.16
C LYS A 190 -0.36 -4.96 -2.86
N CYS A 191 -1.06 -4.63 -1.78
CA CYS A 191 -0.99 -5.33 -0.51
C CYS A 191 -1.31 -6.83 -0.66
N LEU A 192 -2.37 -7.16 -1.41
CA LEU A 192 -2.78 -8.53 -1.70
C LEU A 192 -1.86 -9.26 -2.69
N SER A 193 -1.07 -8.53 -3.48
CA SER A 193 -0.10 -9.11 -4.41
C SER A 193 1.23 -9.51 -3.76
N VAL A 194 1.46 -9.10 -2.51
CA VAL A 194 2.62 -9.56 -1.74
C VAL A 194 2.31 -10.96 -1.21
N HIS A 195 3.24 -11.89 -1.37
CA HIS A 195 3.07 -13.25 -0.85
C HIS A 195 2.85 -13.21 0.68
N PRO A 196 1.94 -14.03 1.24
CA PRO A 196 1.74 -14.09 2.67
C PRO A 196 3.02 -14.40 3.43
N THR A 197 3.24 -13.70 4.55
CA THR A 197 4.38 -13.93 5.43
C THR A 197 4.03 -14.91 6.55
N LEU A 198 5.03 -15.67 7.01
CA LEU A 198 4.92 -16.58 8.15
C LEU A 198 5.28 -15.93 9.49
N LEU A 199 5.91 -14.76 9.46
CA LEU A 199 6.48 -14.13 10.66
C LEU A 199 5.42 -13.71 11.69
N ASP A 200 4.26 -13.27 11.24
CA ASP A 200 3.32 -12.56 12.11
C ASP A 200 1.88 -12.68 11.61
N SER A 201 1.00 -13.19 12.49
CA SER A 201 -0.44 -13.28 12.26
C SER A 201 -1.08 -11.91 12.03
N GLN A 202 -0.51 -10.85 12.61
CA GLN A 202 -0.99 -9.49 12.37
C GLN A 202 -0.86 -9.07 10.90
N LYS A 203 0.17 -9.53 10.18
CA LYS A 203 0.34 -9.19 8.75
C LYS A 203 -0.66 -9.90 7.87
N GLN A 204 -1.00 -11.14 8.22
CA GLN A 204 -2.09 -11.85 7.57
C GLN A 204 -3.43 -11.14 7.82
N ASN A 205 -3.65 -10.63 9.04
CA ASN A 205 -4.82 -9.81 9.35
C ASN A 205 -4.86 -8.54 8.49
N LEU A 206 -3.74 -7.84 8.29
CA LEU A 206 -3.69 -6.66 7.40
C LEU A 206 -4.08 -7.01 5.96
N GLN A 207 -3.60 -8.12 5.42
CA GLN A 207 -4.00 -8.57 4.07
C GLN A 207 -5.47 -8.97 4.03
N HIS A 208 -6.00 -9.59 5.08
CA HIS A 208 -7.42 -9.91 5.18
C HIS A 208 -8.29 -8.64 5.24
N SER A 209 -7.93 -7.67 6.08
CA SER A 209 -8.56 -6.35 6.14
C SER A 209 -8.51 -5.63 4.79
N ALA A 210 -7.36 -5.68 4.09
CA ALA A 210 -7.23 -5.11 2.75
C ALA A 210 -8.17 -5.78 1.74
N LYS A 211 -8.36 -7.11 1.84
CA LYS A 211 -9.29 -7.85 0.99
C LYS A 211 -10.73 -7.40 1.23
N ILE A 212 -11.17 -7.35 2.48
CA ILE A 212 -12.53 -6.94 2.85
C ILE A 212 -12.79 -5.50 2.38
N ALA A 213 -11.88 -4.57 2.69
CA ALA A 213 -12.01 -3.18 2.28
C ALA A 213 -12.09 -3.06 0.75
N LEU A 214 -11.23 -3.77 0.00
CA LEU A 214 -11.26 -3.77 -1.45
C LEU A 214 -12.59 -4.31 -2.01
N GLU A 215 -13.13 -5.40 -1.45
CA GLU A 215 -14.42 -5.96 -1.86
C GLU A 215 -15.57 -4.97 -1.62
N GLN A 216 -15.55 -4.27 -0.48
CA GLN A 216 -16.53 -3.23 -0.16
C GLN A 216 -16.46 -2.04 -1.14
N LEU A 217 -15.26 -1.51 -1.39
CA LEU A 217 -15.06 -0.39 -2.32
C LEU A 217 -15.51 -0.73 -3.75
N ILE A 218 -15.25 -1.96 -4.20
CA ILE A 218 -15.71 -2.44 -5.51
C ILE A 218 -17.25 -2.56 -5.54
N ALA A 219 -17.86 -3.11 -4.49
CA ALA A 219 -19.32 -3.24 -4.40
C ALA A 219 -20.01 -1.87 -4.42
N ASP A 220 -19.49 -0.89 -3.70
CA ASP A 220 -20.03 0.47 -3.65
C ASP A 220 -19.89 1.21 -4.99
N GLN A 221 -18.78 0.98 -5.71
CA GLN A 221 -18.60 1.50 -7.06
C GLN A 221 -19.67 0.96 -8.03
N HIS A 222 -20.06 -0.32 -7.88
CA HIS A 222 -21.14 -0.90 -8.69
C HIS A 222 -22.53 -0.36 -8.32
N ASN A 223 -22.79 -0.06 -7.04
CA ASN A 223 -24.10 0.44 -6.58
C ASN A 223 -24.34 1.91 -6.93
N THR A 224 -23.30 2.75 -6.85
CA THR A 224 -23.36 4.16 -7.27
C THR A 224 -23.46 4.31 -8.78
N SER A 225 -23.00 3.31 -9.53
CA SER A 225 -23.21 3.14 -10.97
C SER A 225 -24.59 2.59 -11.32
N ARG A 226 -25.65 2.97 -10.58
CA ARG A 226 -27.02 2.58 -10.93
C ARG A 226 -27.28 2.98 -12.38
N PRO A 227 -27.70 2.05 -13.27
CA PRO A 227 -28.06 2.39 -14.63
C PRO A 227 -29.10 3.51 -14.55
N LYS A 228 -28.80 4.69 -15.11
CA LYS A 228 -29.84 5.69 -15.39
C LYS A 228 -30.84 4.96 -16.29
N LEU A 229 -31.96 4.55 -15.71
CA LEU A 229 -33.11 4.08 -16.46
C LEU A 229 -33.38 5.13 -17.54
N PRO A 230 -33.52 4.75 -18.81
CA PRO A 230 -33.83 5.71 -19.86
C PRO A 230 -35.22 6.27 -19.57
N SER A 231 -35.27 7.47 -18.99
CA SER A 231 -36.48 8.28 -18.96
C SER A 231 -36.92 8.51 -20.39
N ARG A 232 -38.03 7.87 -20.76
CA ARG A 232 -38.71 8.03 -22.04
C ARG A 232 -39.27 9.45 -22.14
N THR A 233 -38.46 10.39 -22.58
CA THR A 233 -38.95 11.54 -23.35
C THR A 233 -37.95 11.83 -24.47
N SER A 234 -38.50 11.87 -25.67
CA SER A 234 -37.85 12.14 -26.95
C SER A 234 -36.94 13.37 -26.95
N SER A 235 -35.75 13.23 -27.52
CA SER A 235 -35.18 14.07 -28.61
C SER A 235 -33.67 14.28 -28.46
N VAL A 236 -32.96 14.05 -29.58
CA VAL A 236 -31.64 14.56 -29.99
C VAL A 236 -30.39 14.23 -29.15
N SER A 237 -29.60 13.31 -29.72
CA SER A 237 -28.14 13.37 -29.91
C SER A 237 -27.25 13.87 -28.77
N SER A 238 -26.56 12.94 -28.06
CA SER A 238 -25.10 12.96 -27.84
C SER A 238 -24.66 11.70 -27.09
N GLY A 239 -23.77 10.93 -27.72
CA GLY A 239 -23.22 9.71 -27.15
C GLY A 239 -22.22 10.00 -26.04
N ALA A 240 -22.50 9.51 -24.84
CA ALA A 240 -21.50 9.32 -23.80
C ALA A 240 -21.82 8.02 -23.06
N SER A 241 -21.32 6.91 -23.60
CA SER A 241 -21.44 5.59 -23.02
C SER A 241 -20.69 5.53 -21.69
N SER A 242 -21.44 5.30 -20.60
CA SER A 242 -20.91 4.86 -19.31
C SER A 242 -20.04 3.62 -19.55
N SER A 243 -18.74 3.74 -19.25
CA SER A 243 -17.82 2.62 -19.41
C SER A 243 -17.47 2.04 -18.07
N CYS A 244 -18.10 0.92 -17.75
CA CYS A 244 -17.52 -0.07 -16.88
C CYS A 244 -16.22 -0.58 -17.53
N SER A 245 -15.08 0.02 -17.17
CA SER A 245 -13.78 -0.54 -17.48
C SER A 245 -13.60 -1.81 -16.64
N MET A 246 -13.21 -2.90 -17.29
CA MET A 246 -12.86 -4.15 -16.63
C MET A 246 -11.34 -4.24 -16.54
N ALA A 247 -10.82 -4.61 -15.37
CA ALA A 247 -9.38 -4.80 -15.17
C ALA A 247 -8.98 -6.25 -15.46
N CYS A 248 -7.87 -6.45 -16.15
CA CYS A 248 -7.35 -7.79 -16.41
C CYS A 248 -6.82 -8.45 -15.12
N SER A 249 -7.28 -9.67 -14.83
CA SER A 249 -6.87 -10.43 -13.64
C SER A 249 -5.37 -10.76 -13.57
N ASN A 250 -4.66 -10.72 -14.71
CA ASN A 250 -3.21 -10.99 -14.75
C ASN A 250 -2.36 -9.71 -14.63
N CYS A 251 -2.68 -8.68 -15.42
CA CYS A 251 -1.81 -7.51 -15.58
C CYS A 251 -2.40 -6.20 -15.06
N GLY A 252 -3.66 -6.20 -14.60
CA GLY A 252 -4.35 -5.02 -14.08
C GLY A 252 -4.75 -3.97 -15.12
N VAL A 253 -4.42 -4.16 -16.40
CA VAL A 253 -4.79 -3.21 -17.47
C VAL A 253 -6.31 -3.13 -17.58
N GLU A 254 -6.83 -1.92 -17.66
CA GLU A 254 -8.25 -1.65 -17.85
C GLU A 254 -8.60 -1.45 -19.32
N LYS A 255 -9.65 -2.13 -19.80
CA LYS A 255 -10.17 -1.95 -21.17
C LYS A 255 -11.69 -2.01 -21.20
N ARG A 256 -12.28 -1.30 -22.15
CA ARG A 256 -13.69 -1.47 -22.52
C ARG A 256 -13.83 -2.79 -23.28
N GLY A 257 -14.46 -3.77 -22.65
CA GLY A 257 -14.63 -5.11 -23.21
C GLY A 257 -13.36 -5.95 -23.08
N MET A 258 -13.42 -6.97 -22.22
CA MET A 258 -12.37 -7.97 -22.07
C MET A 258 -12.97 -9.37 -22.21
N PRO A 259 -12.29 -10.31 -22.90
CA PRO A 259 -12.69 -11.70 -22.89
C PRO A 259 -12.71 -12.23 -21.45
N VAL A 260 -13.77 -12.96 -21.15
CA VAL A 260 -13.97 -13.62 -19.87
C VAL A 260 -13.58 -15.08 -20.00
N CYS A 261 -13.05 -15.68 -18.93
CA CYS A 261 -12.84 -17.12 -18.91
C CYS A 261 -14.15 -17.86 -19.21
N SER A 262 -14.16 -18.72 -20.23
CA SER A 262 -15.34 -19.47 -20.64
C SER A 262 -15.84 -20.47 -19.59
N LYS A 263 -14.94 -20.94 -18.71
CA LYS A 263 -15.24 -21.95 -17.69
C LYS A 263 -15.92 -21.34 -16.46
N CYS A 264 -15.36 -20.27 -15.89
CA CYS A 264 -15.89 -19.66 -14.66
C CYS A 264 -16.73 -18.40 -14.89
N LYS A 265 -16.67 -17.80 -16.09
CA LYS A 265 -17.37 -16.56 -16.47
C LYS A 265 -17.17 -15.37 -15.51
N SER A 266 -16.17 -15.42 -14.63
CA SER A 266 -15.93 -14.41 -13.59
C SER A 266 -14.61 -13.65 -13.72
N GLN A 267 -13.62 -14.18 -14.47
CA GLN A 267 -12.28 -13.60 -14.60
C GLN A 267 -12.05 -13.01 -15.99
N TYR A 268 -11.57 -11.76 -16.04
CA TYR A 268 -11.40 -10.96 -17.26
C TYR A 268 -9.93 -10.88 -17.68
N TYR A 269 -9.66 -10.97 -18.98
CA TYR A 269 -8.28 -10.96 -19.47
C TYR A 269 -8.09 -9.96 -20.61
N CYS A 270 -6.93 -9.31 -20.62
CA CYS A 270 -6.53 -8.41 -21.69
C CYS A 270 -6.44 -9.11 -23.06
N GLY A 271 -6.30 -10.45 -23.05
CA GLY A 271 -6.12 -11.33 -24.19
C GLY A 271 -5.60 -12.71 -23.75
N ILE A 272 -5.43 -13.61 -24.72
CA ILE A 272 -5.03 -15.01 -24.46
C ILE A 272 -3.67 -15.14 -23.75
N ARG A 273 -2.75 -14.19 -23.98
CA ARG A 273 -1.45 -14.15 -23.30
C ARG A 273 -1.60 -13.94 -21.79
N CYS A 274 -2.43 -12.98 -21.39
CA CYS A 274 -2.77 -12.73 -19.99
C CYS A 274 -3.43 -13.96 -19.34
N LEU A 275 -4.33 -14.64 -20.05
CA LEU A 275 -4.97 -15.86 -19.57
C LEU A 275 -3.94 -16.99 -19.36
N LYS A 276 -3.07 -17.26 -20.35
CA LYS A 276 -2.05 -18.31 -20.24
C LYS A 276 -1.06 -18.05 -19.10
N ALA A 277 -0.66 -16.80 -18.91
CA ALA A 277 0.24 -16.41 -17.82
C ALA A 277 -0.42 -16.56 -16.42
N HIS A 278 -1.71 -16.25 -16.32
CA HIS A 278 -2.47 -16.40 -15.08
C HIS A 278 -2.97 -17.82 -14.83
N LYS A 279 -2.98 -18.69 -15.85
CA LYS A 279 -3.49 -20.07 -15.80
C LYS A 279 -3.11 -20.85 -14.53
N PRO A 280 -1.84 -20.92 -14.07
CA PRO A 280 -1.49 -21.71 -12.89
C PRO A 280 -2.17 -21.23 -11.61
N VAL A 281 -2.43 -19.92 -11.49
CA VAL A 281 -3.16 -19.34 -10.35
C VAL A 281 -4.67 -19.48 -10.57
N HIS A 282 -5.12 -19.18 -11.78
CA HIS A 282 -6.53 -19.22 -12.15
C HIS A 282 -7.15 -20.60 -11.98
N ASP A 283 -6.45 -21.68 -12.36
CA ASP A 283 -6.96 -23.05 -12.30
C ASP A 283 -7.31 -23.48 -10.86
N LEU A 284 -6.71 -22.86 -9.84
CA LEU A 284 -7.01 -23.11 -8.43
C LEU A 284 -8.38 -22.57 -8.02
N GLU A 285 -8.86 -21.52 -8.68
CA GLU A 285 -10.10 -20.81 -8.37
C GLU A 285 -11.18 -20.99 -9.45
N CYS A 286 -10.82 -21.56 -10.61
CA CYS A 286 -11.70 -21.69 -11.77
C CYS A 286 -12.72 -22.82 -11.58
N ARG A 287 -13.79 -22.52 -10.84
CA ARG A 287 -14.97 -23.40 -10.69
C ARG A 287 -15.91 -23.21 -11.88
N GLN A 288 -16.47 -24.32 -12.38
CA GLN A 288 -17.56 -24.26 -13.36
C GLN A 288 -18.81 -23.72 -12.68
N TYR A 289 -19.43 -22.74 -13.32
CA TYR A 289 -20.78 -22.28 -13.02
C TYR A 289 -21.80 -23.08 -13.83
#